data_AF-A0A955D7X6-F1
#
_entry.id   AF-A0A955D7X6-F1
#
_cell.length_a   1.000
_cell.length_b   1.000
_cell.length_c   1.000
_cell.angle_alpha   90.00
_cell.angle_beta   90.00
_cell.angle_gamma   90.00
#
_symmetry.space_group_name_H-M   'P 1'
#
loop_
_entity.id
_entity.type
_entity.pdbx_description
1 polymer ?
#
loop_
_entity_poly.entity_id
_entity_poly.type
_entity_poly.pdbx_seq_one_letter_code
_entity_poly.pdbx_strand_id
1 'polypeptide(L)'
;YGWEKLFSERMCRHFREDFGLKTRVARFHNVYGPNGTWEGGREKAPAAICRKVIAAKVSGKHDIEIWGDGTQTRSFMYVDDCTKGIDRITHSDILEPINLGSSELVSINQLVDIAEEIAGIKLNRHYKLDAPRGVAGRNSDNAKIEQYLGWEPDTRLRDGMERTYRWIWDEFTAKYDARTALNSSVSNFTKGSHPIPGDGYNPESRFSDTWKQGIPASYNSKAGAAKAGGAKAAPGKGAKAGTRAKTAPKAASKPAKAPGKNVGKKVGKKKVAARR
;
A
#
# COMPACT_ATOMS: atom_id res chain seq x y z
N TYR A 1 -2.31 -4.64 -11.49
CA TYR A 1 -2.21 -4.06 -10.13
C TYR A 1 -0.78 -3.67 -9.77
N GLY A 2 0.16 -4.61 -9.61
CA GLY A 2 1.52 -4.28 -9.13
C GLY A 2 2.28 -3.24 -9.97
N TRP A 3 2.09 -3.26 -11.29
CA TRP A 3 2.70 -2.27 -12.19
C TRP A 3 2.19 -0.84 -11.93
N GLU A 4 0.88 -0.66 -11.72
CA GLU A 4 0.32 0.65 -11.37
C GLU A 4 0.94 1.20 -10.09
N LYS A 5 1.09 0.38 -9.05
CA LYS A 5 1.74 0.79 -7.79
C LYS A 5 3.20 1.19 -7.98
N LEU A 6 3.94 0.45 -8.83
CA LEU A 6 5.33 0.79 -9.14
C LEU A 6 5.45 2.12 -9.90
N PHE A 7 4.54 2.40 -10.83
CA PHE A 7 4.51 3.69 -11.53
C PHE A 7 4.14 4.84 -10.58
N SER A 8 3.16 4.65 -9.71
CA SER A 8 2.79 5.62 -8.68
C SER A 8 3.94 5.93 -7.72
N GLU A 9 4.73 4.93 -7.33
CA GLU A 9 5.95 5.11 -6.54
C GLU A 9 6.98 6.02 -7.25
N ARG A 10 7.18 5.81 -8.56
CA ARG A 10 8.06 6.68 -9.37
C ARG A 10 7.52 8.10 -9.48
N MET A 11 6.20 8.27 -9.64
CA MET A 11 5.58 9.59 -9.65
C MET A 11 5.82 10.32 -8.32
N CYS A 12 5.59 9.67 -7.18
CA CYS A 12 5.86 10.27 -5.87
C CYS A 12 7.30 10.79 -5.76
N ARG A 13 8.27 10.01 -6.24
CA ARG A 13 9.68 10.42 -6.28
C ARG A 13 9.89 11.66 -7.15
N HIS A 14 9.36 11.69 -8.38
CA HIS A 14 9.52 12.84 -9.28
C HIS A 14 8.85 14.11 -8.72
N PHE A 15 7.67 13.99 -8.11
CA PHE A 15 7.03 15.15 -7.48
C PHE A 15 7.84 15.73 -6.31
N ARG A 16 8.58 14.88 -5.59
CA ARG A 16 9.52 15.34 -4.58
C ARG A 16 10.74 16.04 -5.19
N GLU A 17 11.32 15.46 -6.25
CA GLU A 17 12.53 15.99 -6.90
C GLU A 17 12.26 17.31 -7.62
N ASP A 18 11.13 17.43 -8.33
CA ASP A 18 10.81 18.58 -9.18
C ASP A 18 10.09 19.70 -8.42
N PHE A 19 9.25 19.36 -7.43
CA PHE A 19 8.38 20.33 -6.74
C PHE A 19 8.59 20.40 -5.23
N GLY A 20 9.50 19.60 -4.67
CA GLY A 20 9.74 19.59 -3.22
C GLY A 20 8.59 18.99 -2.39
N LEU A 21 7.62 18.30 -3.02
CA LEU A 21 6.52 17.67 -2.31
C LEU A 21 7.03 16.53 -1.43
N LYS A 22 6.80 16.60 -0.11
CA LYS A 22 7.23 15.57 0.84
C LYS A 22 6.33 14.33 0.74
N THR A 23 6.66 13.42 -0.15
CA THR A 23 5.97 12.13 -0.29
C THR A 23 6.60 11.04 0.59
N ARG A 24 5.78 10.08 1.00
CA ARG A 24 6.19 8.87 1.75
C ARG A 24 5.52 7.65 1.10
N VAL A 25 6.26 6.55 0.96
CA VAL A 25 5.76 5.35 0.26
C VAL A 25 5.93 4.13 1.16
N ALA A 26 4.80 3.56 1.61
CA ALA A 26 4.74 2.31 2.34
C ALA A 26 4.20 1.19 1.44
N ARG A 27 4.88 0.04 1.40
CA ARG A 27 4.46 -1.14 0.65
C ARG A 27 3.79 -2.13 1.60
N PHE A 28 2.48 -2.27 1.50
CA PHE A 28 1.72 -3.10 2.43
C PHE A 28 1.79 -4.59 2.11
N HIS A 29 1.98 -5.42 3.14
CA HIS A 29 1.90 -6.88 3.04
C HIS A 29 0.60 -7.38 3.67
N ASN A 30 -0.37 -7.77 2.83
CA ASN A 30 -1.63 -8.43 3.19
C ASN A 30 -2.31 -7.92 4.47
N VAL A 31 -2.59 -6.62 4.55
CA VAL A 31 -3.28 -6.02 5.71
C VAL A 31 -4.66 -6.68 5.91
N TYR A 32 -4.99 -7.02 7.15
CA TYR A 32 -6.27 -7.58 7.58
C TYR A 32 -6.71 -7.00 8.95
N GLY A 33 -8.00 -7.10 9.27
CA GLY A 33 -8.54 -6.60 10.53
C GLY A 33 -10.04 -6.29 10.45
N PRO A 34 -10.63 -5.79 11.54
CA PRO A 34 -11.98 -5.22 11.53
C PRO A 34 -12.19 -4.18 10.43
N ASN A 35 -13.43 -4.05 9.93
CA ASN A 35 -13.82 -3.21 8.79
C ASN A 35 -13.20 -3.61 7.45
N GLY A 36 -12.40 -4.69 7.39
CA GLY A 36 -11.93 -5.27 6.15
C GLY A 36 -13.05 -5.97 5.39
N THR A 37 -12.97 -5.98 4.05
CA THR A 37 -13.87 -6.79 3.22
C THR A 37 -13.78 -8.25 3.65
N TRP A 38 -14.91 -8.82 4.08
CA TRP A 38 -14.98 -10.18 4.60
C TRP A 38 -15.91 -11.09 3.80
N GLU A 39 -16.67 -10.57 2.84
CA GLU A 39 -17.53 -11.32 1.91
C GLU A 39 -17.56 -10.65 0.53
N GLY A 40 -18.15 -11.32 -0.47
CA GLY A 40 -18.37 -10.75 -1.81
C GLY A 40 -17.26 -10.98 -2.84
N GLY A 41 -16.26 -11.81 -2.54
CA GLY A 41 -15.22 -12.26 -3.49
C GLY A 41 -14.00 -11.35 -3.61
N ARG A 42 -13.94 -10.27 -2.83
CA ARG A 42 -12.79 -9.34 -2.76
C ARG A 42 -12.03 -9.41 -1.44
N GLU A 43 -12.48 -10.24 -0.52
CA GLU A 43 -11.84 -10.47 0.76
C GLU A 43 -10.47 -11.14 0.60
N LYS A 44 -9.61 -10.93 1.60
CA LYS A 44 -8.32 -11.64 1.69
C LYS A 44 -8.46 -12.92 2.52
N ALA A 45 -7.45 -13.79 2.44
CA ALA A 45 -7.45 -15.10 3.08
C ALA A 45 -7.83 -15.08 4.59
N PRO A 46 -7.32 -14.17 5.46
CA PRO A 46 -7.71 -14.16 6.87
C PRO A 46 -9.21 -14.00 7.07
N ALA A 47 -9.82 -13.02 6.38
CA ALA A 47 -11.25 -12.77 6.49
C ALA A 47 -12.10 -13.87 5.84
N ALA A 48 -11.65 -14.41 4.69
CA ALA A 48 -12.30 -15.55 4.04
C ALA A 48 -12.33 -16.81 4.92
N ILE A 49 -11.21 -17.12 5.58
CA ILE A 49 -11.10 -18.27 6.47
C ILE A 49 -11.96 -18.07 7.71
N CYS A 50 -11.90 -16.90 8.36
CA CYS A 50 -12.79 -16.59 9.48
C CYS A 50 -14.26 -16.76 9.08
N ARG A 51 -14.70 -16.17 7.95
CA ARG A 51 -16.06 -16.33 7.44
C ARG A 51 -16.45 -17.80 7.25
N LYS A 52 -15.61 -18.59 6.57
CA LYS A 52 -15.89 -20.01 6.30
C LYS A 52 -15.98 -20.83 7.59
N VAL A 53 -15.09 -20.59 8.55
CA VAL A 53 -15.11 -21.26 9.87
C VAL A 53 -16.37 -20.88 10.66
N ILE A 54 -16.76 -19.60 10.63
CA ILE A 54 -17.99 -19.12 11.26
C ILE A 54 -19.22 -19.79 10.60
N ALA A 55 -19.27 -19.82 9.27
CA ALA A 55 -20.36 -20.47 8.55
C ALA A 55 -20.47 -21.97 8.88
N ALA A 56 -19.34 -22.67 8.97
CA ALA A 56 -19.29 -24.06 9.38
C ALA A 56 -19.81 -24.26 10.83
N LYS A 57 -19.38 -23.39 11.76
CA LYS A 57 -19.83 -23.41 13.15
C LYS A 57 -21.33 -23.15 13.29
N VAL A 58 -21.85 -22.13 12.59
CA VAL A 58 -23.25 -21.70 12.69
C VAL A 58 -24.19 -22.70 11.98
N SER A 59 -23.77 -23.29 10.87
CA SER A 59 -24.58 -24.29 10.15
C SER A 59 -24.53 -25.70 10.76
N GLY A 60 -23.53 -25.98 11.60
CA GLY A 60 -23.23 -27.34 12.11
C GLY A 60 -22.60 -28.26 11.07
N LYS A 61 -22.32 -27.78 9.84
CA LYS A 61 -21.58 -28.54 8.83
C LYS A 61 -20.11 -28.15 8.87
N HIS A 62 -19.30 -28.99 9.50
CA HIS A 62 -17.89 -28.72 9.76
C HIS A 62 -17.01 -29.01 8.52
N ASP A 63 -17.34 -28.47 7.36
CA ASP A 63 -16.57 -28.65 6.12
C ASP A 63 -15.92 -27.34 5.69
N ILE A 64 -14.68 -27.41 5.19
CA ILE A 64 -14.00 -26.28 4.58
C ILE A 64 -13.26 -26.68 3.32
N GLU A 65 -13.42 -25.87 2.28
CA GLU A 65 -12.66 -25.99 1.04
C GLU A 65 -11.42 -25.09 1.08
N ILE A 66 -10.25 -25.71 0.87
CA ILE A 66 -8.94 -25.07 0.77
C ILE A 66 -8.44 -25.22 -0.66
N TRP A 67 -7.98 -24.12 -1.27
CA TRP A 67 -7.39 -24.13 -2.61
C TRP A 67 -5.90 -24.44 -2.54
N GLY A 68 -5.44 -25.36 -3.38
CA GLY A 68 -4.11 -25.95 -3.29
C GLY A 68 -3.99 -26.98 -2.16
N ASP A 69 -2.77 -27.30 -1.78
CA ASP A 69 -2.42 -28.21 -0.67
C ASP A 69 -2.33 -27.50 0.70
N GLY A 70 -2.53 -26.17 0.72
CA GLY A 70 -2.48 -25.35 1.91
C GLY A 70 -1.07 -25.03 2.42
N THR A 71 -0.03 -25.47 1.71
CA THR A 71 1.38 -25.27 2.10
C THR A 71 1.94 -23.91 1.67
N GLN A 72 1.23 -23.19 0.79
CA GLN A 72 1.63 -21.86 0.35
C GLN A 72 1.70 -20.90 1.53
N THR A 73 2.78 -20.12 1.60
CA THR A 73 3.06 -19.28 2.76
C THR A 73 2.91 -17.79 2.48
N ARG A 74 2.41 -17.04 3.45
CA ARG A 74 2.24 -15.58 3.39
C ARG A 74 2.44 -14.98 4.78
N SER A 75 2.86 -13.73 4.84
CA SER A 75 2.66 -12.91 6.03
C SER A 75 1.40 -12.05 5.92
N PHE A 76 0.79 -11.77 7.07
CA PHE A 76 -0.40 -10.95 7.21
C PHE A 76 -0.18 -9.94 8.31
N MET A 77 -0.39 -8.65 8.01
CA MET A 77 -0.20 -7.57 8.98
C MET A 77 -1.54 -7.11 9.54
N TYR A 78 -1.64 -7.00 10.86
CA TYR A 78 -2.85 -6.52 11.51
C TYR A 78 -3.05 -5.01 11.24
N VAL A 79 -4.32 -4.57 11.16
CA VAL A 79 -4.68 -3.20 10.77
C VAL A 79 -4.12 -2.15 11.72
N ASP A 80 -4.03 -2.42 13.02
CA ASP A 80 -3.47 -1.47 14.00
C ASP A 80 -1.99 -1.19 13.69
N ASP A 81 -1.20 -2.22 13.38
CA ASP A 81 0.20 -2.06 12.96
C ASP A 81 0.32 -1.32 11.63
N CYS A 82 -0.62 -1.54 10.71
CA CYS A 82 -0.68 -0.78 9.47
C CYS A 82 -0.86 0.72 9.76
N THR A 83 -1.83 1.08 10.60
CA THR A 83 -2.11 2.50 10.91
C THR A 83 -0.96 3.16 11.67
N LYS A 84 -0.38 2.46 12.67
CA LYS A 84 0.80 2.89 13.41
C LYS A 84 2.02 3.06 12.50
N GLY A 85 2.22 2.13 11.56
CA GLY A 85 3.30 2.20 10.58
C GLY A 85 3.13 3.35 9.59
N ILE A 86 1.92 3.56 9.06
CA ILE A 86 1.61 4.71 8.19
C ILE A 86 1.90 6.01 8.91
N ASP A 87 1.44 6.16 10.16
CA ASP A 87 1.66 7.38 10.94
C ASP A 87 3.16 7.66 11.15
N ARG A 88 3.92 6.65 11.60
CA ARG A 88 5.38 6.78 11.80
C ARG A 88 6.14 7.07 10.52
N ILE A 89 5.81 6.37 9.43
CA ILE A 89 6.46 6.59 8.12
C ILE A 89 6.12 8.00 7.61
N THR A 90 4.88 8.45 7.75
CA THR A 90 4.42 9.77 7.30
C THR A 90 5.17 10.90 8.01
N HIS A 91 5.35 10.78 9.33
CA HIS A 91 6.03 11.77 10.16
C HIS A 91 7.55 11.61 10.24
N SER A 92 8.13 10.62 9.56
CA SER A 92 9.58 10.42 9.47
C SER A 92 10.22 11.23 8.34
N ASP A 93 11.56 11.24 8.28
CA ASP A 93 12.34 11.76 7.14
C ASP A 93 12.66 10.69 6.08
N ILE A 94 12.04 9.50 6.15
CA ILE A 94 12.28 8.41 5.20
C ILE A 94 11.78 8.80 3.81
N LEU A 95 12.69 8.83 2.83
CA LEU A 95 12.35 9.21 1.45
C LEU A 95 12.21 8.01 0.51
N GLU A 96 12.76 6.86 0.88
CA GLU A 96 12.69 5.67 0.05
C GLU A 96 11.43 4.83 0.34
N PRO A 97 10.94 4.05 -0.64
CA PRO A 97 9.88 3.08 -0.41
C PRO A 97 10.29 2.06 0.63
N ILE A 98 9.42 1.80 1.60
CA ILE A 98 9.68 0.89 2.72
C ILE A 98 8.59 -0.17 2.84
N ASN A 99 8.98 -1.40 3.18
CA ASN A 99 8.01 -2.45 3.46
C ASN A 99 7.30 -2.13 4.78
N LEU A 100 5.99 -2.33 4.80
CA LEU A 100 5.17 -2.28 6.00
C LEU A 100 4.33 -3.56 6.03
N GLY A 101 4.84 -4.54 6.77
CA GLY A 101 4.33 -5.90 6.79
C GLY A 101 4.85 -6.67 8.00
N SER A 102 4.08 -7.67 8.42
CA SER A 102 4.58 -8.64 9.40
C SER A 102 5.67 -9.51 8.78
N SER A 103 6.65 -9.89 9.60
CA SER A 103 7.70 -10.87 9.30
C SER A 103 7.26 -12.31 9.66
N GLU A 104 6.11 -12.48 10.33
CA GLU A 104 5.54 -13.78 10.68
C GLU A 104 4.99 -14.48 9.42
N LEU A 105 5.69 -15.53 9.00
CA LEU A 105 5.34 -16.33 7.84
C LEU A 105 4.47 -17.52 8.24
N VAL A 106 3.29 -17.64 7.63
CA VAL A 106 2.36 -18.75 7.90
C VAL A 106 1.85 -19.40 6.63
N SER A 107 1.59 -20.69 6.70
CA SER A 107 0.86 -21.45 5.67
C SER A 107 -0.65 -21.22 5.78
N ILE A 108 -1.39 -21.53 4.71
CA ILE A 108 -2.86 -21.51 4.76
C ILE A 108 -3.39 -22.54 5.76
N ASN A 109 -2.73 -23.70 5.89
CA ASN A 109 -3.09 -24.70 6.89
C ASN A 109 -2.98 -24.15 8.32
N GLN A 110 -1.88 -23.47 8.65
CA GLN A 110 -1.71 -22.81 9.95
C GLN A 110 -2.74 -21.70 10.18
N LEU A 111 -3.10 -20.95 9.14
CA LEU A 111 -4.14 -19.92 9.24
C LEU A 111 -5.52 -20.52 9.54
N VAL A 112 -5.83 -21.69 8.96
CA VAL A 112 -7.03 -22.47 9.29
C VAL A 112 -6.96 -23.04 10.71
N ASP A 113 -5.80 -23.57 11.14
CA ASP A 113 -5.59 -24.06 12.51
C ASP A 113 -5.90 -22.98 13.54
N ILE A 114 -5.39 -21.76 13.34
CA ILE A 114 -5.65 -20.61 14.23
C ILE A 114 -7.15 -20.29 14.28
N ALA A 115 -7.84 -20.29 13.13
CA ALA A 115 -9.27 -20.00 13.08
C ALA A 115 -10.12 -21.09 13.74
N GLU A 116 -9.76 -22.37 13.57
CA GLU A 116 -10.36 -23.51 14.27
C GLU A 116 -10.22 -23.39 15.79
N GLU A 117 -9.02 -23.03 16.27
CA GLU A 117 -8.76 -22.82 17.68
C GLU A 117 -9.58 -21.66 18.26
N ILE A 118 -9.68 -20.52 17.55
CA ILE A 118 -10.51 -19.39 17.98
C ILE A 118 -11.99 -19.81 18.03
N ALA A 119 -12.44 -20.57 17.03
CA ALA A 119 -13.82 -21.00 16.93
C ALA A 119 -14.18 -22.14 17.91
N GLY A 120 -13.19 -22.89 18.41
CA GLY A 120 -13.40 -24.08 19.23
C GLY A 120 -14.02 -25.25 18.46
N ILE A 121 -13.72 -25.39 17.16
CA ILE A 121 -14.22 -26.47 16.30
C ILE A 121 -13.08 -27.10 15.49
N LYS A 122 -13.32 -28.30 14.93
CA LYS A 122 -12.43 -28.93 13.96
C LYS A 122 -13.17 -29.17 12.64
N LEU A 123 -12.54 -28.78 11.54
CA LEU A 123 -13.13 -28.84 10.21
C LEU A 123 -12.59 -30.03 9.43
N ASN A 124 -13.46 -30.65 8.64
CA ASN A 124 -13.12 -31.57 7.57
C ASN A 124 -12.61 -30.75 6.39
N ARG A 125 -11.30 -30.85 6.11
CA ARG A 125 -10.63 -30.05 5.08
C ARG A 125 -10.66 -30.77 3.74
N HIS A 126 -11.22 -30.12 2.73
CA HIS A 126 -11.25 -30.59 1.35
C HIS A 126 -10.31 -29.74 0.50
N TYR A 127 -9.31 -30.37 -0.12
CA TYR A 127 -8.27 -29.66 -0.88
C TYR A 127 -8.57 -29.71 -2.39
N LYS A 128 -8.64 -28.54 -3.02
CA LYS A 128 -8.75 -28.39 -4.48
C LYS A 128 -7.38 -28.13 -5.10
N LEU A 129 -6.70 -29.19 -5.52
CA LEU A 129 -5.32 -29.14 -6.03
C LEU A 129 -5.19 -28.51 -7.43
N ASP A 130 -6.29 -28.48 -8.17
CA ASP A 130 -6.47 -27.94 -9.51
C ASP A 130 -6.72 -26.42 -9.52
N ALA A 131 -7.05 -25.83 -8.36
CA ALA A 131 -7.25 -24.39 -8.22
C ALA A 131 -5.93 -23.60 -8.34
N PRO A 132 -5.97 -22.33 -8.81
CA PRO A 132 -4.77 -21.49 -8.94
C PRO A 132 -4.07 -21.30 -7.59
N ARG A 133 -2.79 -21.69 -7.50
CA ARG A 133 -1.98 -21.64 -6.27
C ARG A 133 -1.35 -20.27 -5.98
N GLY A 134 -1.35 -19.35 -6.96
CA GLY A 134 -0.59 -18.11 -6.91
C GLY A 134 0.90 -18.35 -6.67
N VAL A 135 1.62 -17.35 -6.15
CA VAL A 135 3.06 -17.49 -5.84
C VAL A 135 3.29 -18.41 -4.64
N ALA A 136 4.41 -19.14 -4.61
CA ALA A 136 4.68 -20.12 -3.55
C ALA A 136 4.85 -19.48 -2.15
N GLY A 137 5.52 -18.33 -2.06
CA GLY A 137 5.78 -17.65 -0.79
C GLY A 137 6.11 -16.17 -0.96
N ARG A 138 5.66 -15.32 -0.04
CA ARG A 138 6.09 -13.91 0.10
C ARG A 138 6.13 -13.54 1.58
N ASN A 139 7.25 -13.00 2.03
CA ASN A 139 7.41 -12.41 3.37
C ASN A 139 7.85 -10.94 3.25
N SER A 140 7.65 -10.16 4.32
CA SER A 140 8.23 -8.82 4.44
C SER A 140 9.67 -8.93 4.95
N ASP A 141 10.59 -8.21 4.31
CA ASP A 141 11.89 -7.93 4.89
C ASP A 141 11.79 -6.57 5.62
N ASN A 142 11.97 -6.62 6.95
CA ASN A 142 11.77 -5.50 7.86
C ASN A 142 13.07 -4.81 8.27
N ALA A 143 14.23 -5.21 7.73
CA ALA A 143 15.52 -4.62 8.09
C ALA A 143 15.55 -3.08 7.93
N LYS A 144 14.93 -2.56 6.87
CA LYS A 144 14.84 -1.10 6.65
C LYS A 144 13.95 -0.39 7.66
N ILE A 145 12.77 -0.94 7.96
CA ILE A 145 11.82 -0.26 8.86
C ILE A 145 12.35 -0.22 10.29
N GLU A 146 13.02 -1.29 10.71
CA GLU A 146 13.75 -1.34 11.97
C GLU A 146 14.91 -0.33 11.99
N GLN A 147 15.73 -0.29 10.94
CA GLN A 147 16.86 0.65 10.86
C GLN A 147 16.39 2.11 10.99
N TYR A 148 15.30 2.49 10.33
CA TYR A 148 14.83 3.88 10.32
C TYR A 148 13.98 4.25 11.53
N LEU A 149 13.15 3.34 12.03
CA LEU A 149 12.12 3.65 13.03
C LEU A 149 12.33 2.95 14.37
N GLY A 150 13.31 2.04 14.48
CA GLY A 150 13.49 1.17 15.64
C GLY A 150 12.24 0.32 15.94
N TRP A 151 11.46 0.01 14.91
CA TRP A 151 10.16 -0.63 15.04
C TRP A 151 9.78 -1.42 13.78
N GLU A 152 9.13 -2.56 13.99
CA GLU A 152 8.42 -3.33 12.98
C GLU A 152 7.03 -3.75 13.52
N PRO A 153 6.08 -4.13 12.65
CA PRO A 153 4.80 -4.72 13.08
C PRO A 153 4.98 -5.92 14.01
N ASP A 154 4.43 -5.84 15.21
CA ASP A 154 4.65 -6.78 16.32
C ASP A 154 3.39 -7.53 16.77
N THR A 155 2.22 -7.26 16.16
CA THR A 155 1.00 -8.02 16.47
C THR A 155 1.10 -9.45 15.95
N ARG A 156 1.10 -10.43 16.86
CA ARG A 156 1.04 -11.86 16.49
C ARG A 156 -0.21 -12.13 15.65
N LEU A 157 -0.07 -12.99 14.64
CA LEU A 157 -1.16 -13.35 13.76
C LEU A 157 -2.38 -13.88 14.50
N ARG A 158 -2.18 -14.73 15.53
CA ARG A 158 -3.28 -15.21 16.37
C ARG A 158 -4.07 -14.04 16.94
N ASP A 159 -3.43 -13.11 17.63
CA ASP A 159 -4.13 -12.05 18.36
C ASP A 159 -4.95 -11.15 17.41
N GLY A 160 -4.36 -10.80 16.25
CA GLY A 160 -5.08 -10.06 15.22
C GLY A 160 -6.22 -10.87 14.57
N MET A 161 -6.02 -12.17 14.35
CA MET A 161 -7.05 -13.09 13.85
C MET A 161 -8.22 -13.23 14.82
N GLU A 162 -7.97 -13.28 16.13
CA GLU A 162 -9.02 -13.37 17.13
C GLU A 162 -9.90 -12.13 17.15
N ARG A 163 -9.30 -10.93 17.11
CA ARG A 163 -10.06 -9.68 17.00
C ARG A 163 -10.86 -9.61 15.69
N THR A 164 -10.25 -10.04 14.59
CA THR A 164 -10.89 -10.09 13.27
C THR A 164 -12.05 -11.08 13.24
N TYR A 165 -11.86 -12.27 13.82
CA TYR A 165 -12.88 -13.31 13.92
C TYR A 165 -14.10 -12.81 14.69
N ARG A 166 -13.90 -12.19 15.85
CA ARG A 166 -15.00 -11.65 16.67
C ARG A 166 -15.79 -10.58 15.91
N TRP A 167 -15.10 -9.67 15.23
CA TRP A 167 -15.77 -8.67 14.40
C TRP A 167 -16.57 -9.31 13.25
N ILE A 168 -15.97 -10.26 12.51
CA ILE A 168 -16.68 -10.97 11.43
C ILE A 168 -17.85 -11.78 11.98
N TRP A 169 -17.76 -12.34 13.19
CA TRP A 169 -18.86 -13.06 13.83
C TRP A 169 -20.08 -12.16 14.02
N ASP A 170 -19.88 -10.96 14.51
CA ASP A 170 -20.97 -9.99 14.73
C ASP A 170 -21.61 -9.59 13.38
N GLU A 171 -20.78 -9.24 12.38
CA GLU A 171 -21.25 -8.92 11.02
C GLU A 171 -21.98 -10.10 10.36
N PHE A 172 -21.47 -11.31 10.56
CA PHE A 172 -22.02 -12.53 9.99
C PHE A 172 -23.38 -12.86 10.60
N THR A 173 -23.48 -12.86 11.93
CA THR A 173 -24.70 -13.24 12.65
C THR A 173 -25.80 -12.19 12.56
N ALA A 174 -25.44 -10.93 12.25
CA ALA A 174 -26.40 -9.90 11.86
C ALA A 174 -27.07 -10.18 10.50
N LYS A 175 -26.43 -10.97 9.62
CA LYS A 175 -26.87 -11.19 8.23
C LYS A 175 -27.32 -12.61 7.92
N TYR A 176 -26.73 -13.61 8.55
CA TYR A 176 -26.93 -15.03 8.26
C TYR A 176 -27.33 -15.80 9.53
N ASP A 177 -28.17 -16.81 9.33
CA ASP A 177 -28.60 -17.78 10.35
C ASP A 177 -28.08 -19.20 10.02
N ALA A 178 -28.42 -20.20 10.83
CA ALA A 178 -27.99 -21.58 10.60
C ALA A 178 -28.41 -22.15 9.22
N ARG A 179 -29.53 -21.68 8.65
CA ARG A 179 -30.05 -22.16 7.36
C ARG A 179 -29.38 -21.48 6.18
N THR A 180 -28.97 -20.23 6.35
CA THR A 180 -28.39 -19.37 5.31
C THR A 180 -26.88 -19.22 5.41
N ALA A 181 -26.26 -19.68 6.50
CA ALA A 181 -24.82 -19.56 6.77
C ALA A 181 -23.95 -20.06 5.61
N LEU A 182 -24.26 -21.21 5.01
CA LEU A 182 -23.45 -21.77 3.93
C LEU A 182 -23.53 -20.97 2.62
N ASN A 183 -24.53 -20.09 2.46
CA ASN A 183 -24.61 -19.21 1.31
C ASN A 183 -23.47 -18.19 1.30
N SER A 184 -22.94 -17.84 2.48
CA SER A 184 -21.76 -16.97 2.62
C SER A 184 -20.45 -17.66 2.24
N SER A 185 -20.41 -19.01 2.28
CA SER A 185 -19.20 -19.80 2.00
C SER A 185 -18.89 -19.86 0.51
N VAL A 186 -19.88 -19.59 -0.34
CA VAL A 186 -19.69 -19.54 -1.79
C VAL A 186 -19.09 -18.18 -2.13
N SER A 187 -17.79 -18.18 -2.48
CA SER A 187 -17.17 -17.04 -3.16
C SER A 187 -17.79 -16.93 -4.55
N ASN A 188 -18.99 -16.34 -4.64
CA ASN A 188 -19.63 -16.04 -5.91
C ASN A 188 -18.79 -14.97 -6.60
N PHE A 189 -17.89 -15.39 -7.48
CA PHE A 189 -17.39 -14.52 -8.53
C PHE A 189 -18.59 -14.21 -9.42
N THR A 190 -19.27 -13.09 -9.17
CA THR A 190 -20.24 -12.52 -10.11
C THR A 190 -19.66 -12.55 -11.52
N LYS A 191 -20.43 -12.99 -12.52
CA LYS A 191 -20.02 -12.93 -13.93
C LYS A 191 -19.53 -11.50 -14.25
N GLY A 192 -18.21 -11.31 -14.35
CA GLY A 192 -17.56 -10.01 -14.54
C GLY A 192 -16.54 -9.60 -13.45
N SER A 193 -16.54 -10.23 -12.27
CA SER A 193 -15.47 -10.03 -11.28
C SER A 193 -14.28 -10.92 -11.64
N HIS A 194 -13.28 -10.34 -12.30
CA HIS A 194 -11.99 -11.00 -12.50
C HIS A 194 -11.20 -11.02 -11.18
N PRO A 195 -10.45 -12.09 -10.88
CA PRO A 195 -9.47 -12.08 -9.80
C PRO A 195 -8.60 -10.83 -9.92
N ILE A 196 -8.37 -10.13 -8.81
CA ILE A 196 -7.43 -9.00 -8.82
C ILE A 196 -6.06 -9.60 -9.19
N PRO A 197 -5.34 -9.05 -10.18
CA PRO A 197 -4.01 -9.53 -10.54
C PRO A 197 -3.01 -9.24 -9.41
N GLY A 198 -2.95 -10.10 -8.41
CA GLY A 198 -2.00 -10.13 -7.29
C GLY A 198 -1.62 -11.55 -6.85
N ASP A 199 -2.46 -12.51 -7.23
CA ASP A 199 -2.43 -13.94 -6.94
C ASP A 199 -2.33 -14.80 -8.22
N GLY A 200 -1.96 -14.16 -9.34
CA GLY A 200 -1.18 -14.78 -10.40
C GLY A 200 -1.88 -15.87 -11.21
N TYR A 201 -2.69 -15.47 -12.18
CA TYR A 201 -2.66 -15.92 -13.59
C TYR A 201 -3.89 -15.35 -14.31
N ASN A 202 -3.69 -14.53 -15.35
CA ASN A 202 -4.73 -14.20 -16.34
C ASN A 202 -4.26 -14.74 -17.70
N PRO A 203 -4.87 -15.79 -18.26
CA PRO A 203 -4.49 -16.31 -19.57
C PRO A 203 -4.69 -15.28 -20.70
N GLU A 204 -5.60 -14.33 -20.53
CA GLU A 204 -5.87 -13.29 -21.52
C GLU A 204 -4.89 -12.12 -21.48
N SER A 205 -4.10 -11.95 -20.40
CA SER A 205 -3.11 -10.87 -20.35
C SER A 205 -1.94 -11.07 -21.32
N ARG A 206 -1.80 -12.27 -21.91
CA ARG A 206 -0.85 -12.53 -23.00
C ARG A 206 -1.29 -11.84 -24.31
N PHE A 207 -2.58 -11.55 -24.45
CA PHE A 207 -3.19 -10.99 -25.65
C PHE A 207 -3.73 -9.57 -25.46
N SER A 208 -3.65 -9.01 -24.25
CA SER A 208 -4.04 -7.62 -24.00
C SER A 208 -2.94 -6.67 -24.48
N ASP A 209 -2.94 -6.39 -25.79
CA ASP A 209 -2.26 -5.24 -26.39
C ASP A 209 -2.91 -3.94 -25.92
N THR A 210 -2.65 -3.58 -24.67
CA THR A 210 -3.04 -2.28 -24.09
C THR A 210 -2.34 -1.10 -24.79
N TRP A 211 -1.42 -1.37 -25.71
CA TRP A 211 -0.74 -0.41 -26.57
C TRP A 211 -1.58 0.14 -27.73
N LYS A 212 -2.76 -0.40 -28.05
CA LYS A 212 -3.64 0.16 -29.10
C LYS A 212 -4.42 1.40 -28.65
N GLN A 213 -4.57 1.62 -27.35
CA GLN A 213 -5.16 2.85 -26.80
C GLN A 213 -4.03 3.81 -26.47
N GLY A 214 -3.49 4.46 -27.50
CA GLY A 214 -2.31 5.30 -27.43
C GLY A 214 -2.35 6.37 -26.34
N ILE A 215 -1.17 6.77 -25.89
CA ILE A 215 -0.93 8.00 -25.11
C ILE A 215 -1.58 9.17 -25.89
N PRO A 216 -2.39 10.04 -25.24
CA PRO A 216 -2.91 11.23 -25.91
C PRO A 216 -1.78 12.00 -26.60
N ALA A 217 -1.96 12.30 -27.89
CA ALA A 217 -0.96 12.85 -28.79
C ALA A 217 -0.50 14.30 -28.46
N SER A 218 -0.61 14.74 -27.22
CA SER A 218 -0.10 16.04 -26.75
C SER A 218 1.20 15.93 -25.94
N TYR A 219 1.64 14.73 -25.56
CA TYR A 219 2.87 14.57 -24.76
C TYR A 219 4.18 14.58 -25.57
N ASN A 220 4.10 14.71 -26.90
CA ASN A 220 5.27 14.82 -27.75
C ASN A 220 5.06 15.87 -28.85
N SER A 221 5.07 17.15 -28.47
CA SER A 221 5.39 18.22 -29.42
C SER A 221 6.52 19.09 -28.87
N LYS A 222 7.75 18.76 -29.28
CA LYS A 222 8.80 19.77 -29.42
C LYS A 222 8.38 20.71 -30.55
N ALA A 223 7.67 21.79 -30.21
CA ALA A 223 7.43 22.92 -31.10
C ALA A 223 7.80 24.22 -30.35
N GLY A 224 9.11 24.44 -30.23
CA GLY A 224 9.72 25.65 -29.69
C GLY A 224 10.98 26.00 -30.47
N ALA A 225 10.88 26.01 -31.79
CA ALA A 225 11.91 26.54 -32.69
C ALA A 225 11.21 27.41 -33.74
N ALA A 226 11.02 28.69 -33.42
CA ALA A 226 10.58 29.69 -34.39
C ALA A 226 11.73 29.93 -35.39
N LYS A 227 11.58 29.38 -36.61
CA LYS A 227 12.38 29.80 -37.77
C LYS A 227 11.64 30.89 -38.52
N ALA A 228 12.40 31.94 -38.84
CA ALA A 228 12.03 33.09 -39.64
C ALA A 228 11.35 32.69 -40.96
N GLY A 229 10.15 33.22 -41.19
CA GLY A 229 9.48 33.22 -42.49
C GLY A 229 9.57 34.62 -43.10
N GLY A 230 10.32 34.74 -44.19
CA GLY A 230 10.38 35.95 -45.00
C GLY A 230 9.04 36.19 -45.71
N ALA A 231 8.48 37.38 -45.51
CA ALA A 231 7.31 37.86 -46.24
C ALA A 231 7.78 38.57 -47.54
N LYS A 232 7.33 38.07 -48.69
CA LYS A 232 7.35 38.81 -49.95
C LYS A 232 6.11 39.71 -50.02
N ALA A 233 6.34 40.92 -50.53
CA ALA A 233 5.43 42.06 -50.55
C ALA A 233 4.27 41.95 -51.54
N ALA A 234 3.15 42.60 -51.20
CA ALA A 234 2.22 43.25 -52.12
C ALA A 234 1.69 44.54 -51.45
N PRO A 235 1.32 45.60 -52.20
CA PRO A 235 1.50 46.99 -51.75
C PRO A 235 0.23 47.68 -51.22
N GLY A 236 0.45 48.62 -50.29
CA GLY A 236 -0.25 49.91 -50.23
C GLY A 236 -1.38 50.08 -49.21
N LYS A 237 -1.11 50.87 -48.15
CA LYS A 237 -1.73 52.20 -47.84
C LYS A 237 -1.69 52.54 -46.33
N GLY A 238 -1.22 53.76 -46.03
CA GLY A 238 -1.56 54.59 -44.85
C GLY A 238 -0.94 54.18 -43.50
N ALA A 239 0.05 54.86 -42.89
CA ALA A 239 0.17 56.24 -42.39
C ALA A 239 0.16 56.30 -40.83
N LYS A 240 1.13 57.07 -40.29
CA LYS A 240 1.31 57.64 -38.93
C LYS A 240 1.87 56.68 -37.85
N ALA A 241 3.11 56.82 -37.34
CA ALA A 241 3.83 57.90 -36.64
C ALA A 241 3.53 57.97 -35.12
N GLY A 242 4.58 57.89 -34.28
CA GLY A 242 4.53 58.07 -32.80
C GLY A 242 5.51 57.19 -32.01
N THR A 243 6.84 57.33 -32.13
CA THR A 243 7.77 58.07 -31.25
C THR A 243 7.93 57.59 -29.78
N ARG A 244 9.19 57.20 -29.45
CA ARG A 244 9.93 57.33 -28.14
C ARG A 244 9.49 56.46 -26.95
N ALA A 245 10.33 56.01 -26.02
CA ALA A 245 11.77 56.12 -25.78
C ALA A 245 12.24 55.00 -24.82
N LYS A 246 13.55 54.73 -24.85
CA LYS A 246 14.36 53.86 -23.98
C LYS A 246 14.35 54.33 -22.52
N THR A 247 14.49 53.39 -21.56
CA THR A 247 15.60 53.34 -20.58
C THR A 247 15.48 52.14 -19.62
N ALA A 248 16.58 51.40 -19.46
CA ALA A 248 17.02 50.67 -18.26
C ALA A 248 18.32 51.38 -17.77
N PRO A 249 19.05 51.01 -16.68
CA PRO A 249 18.98 49.78 -15.87
C PRO A 249 19.38 49.89 -14.36
N LYS A 250 19.43 48.71 -13.69
CA LYS A 250 20.33 48.25 -12.57
C LYS A 250 20.25 48.88 -11.15
N ALA A 251 20.20 48.01 -10.12
CA ALA A 251 21.24 47.90 -9.08
C ALA A 251 21.02 46.68 -8.15
N ALA A 252 22.13 46.15 -7.62
CA ALA A 252 22.25 45.00 -6.72
C ALA A 252 22.66 45.45 -5.30
N SER A 253 22.39 44.65 -4.26
CA SER A 253 23.24 44.60 -3.04
C SER A 253 23.03 43.30 -2.23
N LYS A 254 24.11 42.88 -1.53
CA LYS A 254 24.36 41.61 -0.82
C LYS A 254 24.37 41.86 0.73
N PRO A 255 24.60 40.84 1.61
CA PRO A 255 23.94 40.67 2.91
C PRO A 255 24.74 41.15 4.14
N ALA A 256 24.09 41.18 5.33
CA ALA A 256 24.69 41.54 6.62
C ALA A 256 24.97 40.35 7.55
N LYS A 257 26.06 40.47 8.33
CA LYS A 257 26.71 39.54 9.27
C LYS A 257 26.15 39.59 10.71
N ALA A 258 26.43 38.52 11.47
CA ALA A 258 26.29 38.36 12.93
C ALA A 258 27.30 39.19 13.77
N PRO A 259 27.11 39.27 15.10
CA PRO A 259 28.20 39.45 16.07
C PRO A 259 28.32 38.28 17.08
N GLY A 260 29.53 38.11 17.66
CA GLY A 260 29.90 36.98 18.51
C GLY A 260 30.23 37.30 19.99
N LYS A 261 30.45 36.20 20.73
CA LYS A 261 31.29 35.91 21.92
C LYS A 261 31.45 36.89 23.11
N ASN A 262 31.22 36.36 24.32
CA ASN A 262 32.08 36.42 25.54
C ASN A 262 31.58 35.29 26.50
N VAL A 263 32.33 34.27 26.95
CA VAL A 263 33.55 34.10 27.78
C VAL A 263 33.42 34.54 29.25
N GLY A 264 33.55 33.56 30.17
CA GLY A 264 33.91 33.75 31.60
C GLY A 264 33.20 32.81 32.60
N LYS A 265 33.65 31.58 32.84
CA LYS A 265 34.60 31.07 33.88
C LYS A 265 34.01 30.72 35.27
N LYS A 266 34.08 29.40 35.61
CA LYS A 266 34.46 28.70 36.89
C LYS A 266 33.69 29.08 38.18
N VAL A 267 33.31 28.16 39.07
CA VAL A 267 34.11 27.24 39.93
C VAL A 267 33.12 26.19 40.54
N GLY A 268 33.39 24.88 40.50
CA GLY A 268 33.85 24.03 41.64
C GLY A 268 32.75 23.77 42.69
N LYS A 269 32.47 22.57 43.23
CA LYS A 269 33.28 21.41 43.64
C LYS A 269 32.30 20.32 44.16
N LYS A 270 32.67 19.03 43.99
CA LYS A 270 32.60 17.88 44.97
C LYS A 270 31.24 17.55 45.65
N LYS A 271 30.82 16.33 45.96
CA LYS A 271 31.40 14.99 46.23
C LYS A 271 30.16 14.06 46.46
N VAL A 272 30.10 12.82 45.95
CA VAL A 272 30.31 11.52 46.67
C VAL A 272 29.05 10.68 46.93
N ALA A 273 29.15 9.40 46.50
CA ALA A 273 28.60 8.14 47.05
C ALA A 273 27.09 7.98 47.25
N ALA A 274 26.49 6.78 47.28
CA ALA A 274 26.82 5.41 46.90
C ALA A 274 25.53 4.58 47.15
N ARG A 275 25.43 3.41 46.50
CA ARG A 275 24.70 2.19 46.93
C ARG A 275 23.22 2.31 47.33
N ARG A 276 22.35 1.67 46.55
CA ARG A 276 21.93 0.26 46.77
C ARG A 276 21.43 -0.34 45.47
#